data_AF-A0A935U241-F1
#
_entry.id   AF-A0A935U241-F1
#
_cell.length_a   1.000
_cell.length_b   1.000
_cell.length_c   1.000
_cell.angle_alpha   90.00
_cell.angle_beta   90.00
_cell.angle_gamma   90.00
#
_symmetry.space_group_name_H-M   'P 1'
#
loop_
_entity.id
_entity.type
_entity.pdbx_description
1 polymer ?
#
loop_
_entity_poly.entity_id
_entity_poly.type
_entity_poly.pdbx_seq_one_letter_code
_entity_poly.pdbx_strand_id
1 'polypeptide(L)'
;MSPLWAVSAIVLLAAGAAIGWFWLHRLRALPAQAPLPRVSTPPVTERPKVRVRTTRAGGGAGLAVTTASLACPSCRREYEGALYCSRDARRLVPAYELRNHPRSQGVVCLACRRAFEPGIRRCPHDGTALVPFAVHAAMRPRSRTMEPAGVIARICPVCGARHDLHARFCGADGAELVVIN
;
A
#
# COMPACT_ATOMS: atom_id res chain seq x y z
N MET A 1 18.71 24.30 -54.68
CA MET A 1 18.58 23.79 -53.30
C MET A 1 17.40 24.51 -52.66
N SER A 2 16.28 23.81 -52.46
CA SER A 2 15.01 24.43 -52.07
C SER A 2 15.01 24.80 -50.58
N PRO A 3 14.54 26.01 -50.20
CA PRO A 3 14.54 26.49 -48.81
C PRO A 3 13.62 25.69 -47.87
N LEU A 4 12.78 24.82 -48.44
CA LEU A 4 11.84 23.96 -47.70
C LEU A 4 12.55 22.99 -46.75
N TRP A 5 13.73 22.46 -47.13
CA TRP A 5 14.53 21.59 -46.25
C TRP A 5 14.98 22.32 -44.99
N ALA A 6 15.38 23.59 -45.10
CA ALA A 6 15.89 24.36 -43.98
C ALA A 6 14.78 24.63 -42.94
N VAL A 7 13.57 24.91 -43.40
CA VAL A 7 12.41 25.13 -42.51
C VAL A 7 12.04 23.84 -41.78
N SER A 8 12.00 22.70 -42.47
CA SER A 8 11.70 21.41 -41.82
C SER A 8 12.74 21.02 -40.76
N ALA A 9 14.03 21.26 -41.03
CA ALA A 9 15.09 20.99 -40.07
C ALA A 9 14.95 21.84 -38.79
N ILE A 10 14.61 23.13 -38.94
CA ILE A 10 14.42 24.04 -37.81
C ILE A 10 13.23 23.63 -36.95
N VAL A 11 12.10 23.23 -37.56
CA VAL A 11 10.90 22.79 -36.83
C VAL A 11 11.16 21.52 -36.01
N LEU A 12 11.89 20.55 -36.58
CA LEU A 12 12.24 19.31 -35.87
C LEU A 12 13.18 19.56 -34.69
N LEU A 13 14.15 20.46 -34.85
CA LEU A 13 15.05 20.84 -33.75
C LEU A 13 14.30 21.56 -32.62
N ALA A 14 13.40 22.49 -32.95
CA ALA A 14 12.60 23.20 -31.96
C ALA A 14 11.66 22.25 -31.18
N ALA A 15 11.03 21.30 -31.87
CA ALA A 15 10.17 20.30 -31.25
C ALA A 15 10.97 19.37 -30.31
N GLY A 16 12.14 18.90 -30.74
CA GLY A 16 13.03 18.08 -29.92
C GLY A 16 13.49 18.81 -28.65
N ALA A 17 13.88 20.08 -28.77
CA ALA A 17 14.28 20.91 -27.64
C ALA A 17 13.13 21.13 -26.64
N ALA A 18 11.90 21.37 -27.12
CA ALA A 18 10.73 21.54 -26.26
C ALA A 18 10.39 20.26 -25.48
N ILE A 19 10.45 19.10 -26.13
CA ILE A 19 10.22 17.80 -25.48
C ILE A 19 11.30 17.52 -24.43
N GLY A 20 12.58 17.74 -24.76
CA GLY A 20 13.69 17.58 -23.82
C GLY A 20 13.57 18.49 -22.59
N TRP A 21 13.22 19.77 -22.81
CA TRP A 21 13.01 20.74 -21.74
C TRP A 21 11.84 20.36 -20.83
N PHE A 22 10.73 19.88 -21.40
CA PHE A 22 9.57 19.41 -20.63
C PHE A 22 9.91 18.22 -19.72
N TRP A 23 10.64 17.22 -20.23
CA TRP A 23 11.06 16.07 -19.42
C TRP A 23 12.05 16.47 -18.32
N LEU A 24 12.98 17.37 -18.60
CA LEU A 24 13.94 17.87 -17.61
C LEU A 24 13.24 18.63 -16.47
N HIS A 25 12.26 19.46 -16.77
CA HIS A 25 11.47 20.16 -15.74
C HIS A 25 10.61 19.21 -14.91
N ARG A 26 10.04 18.17 -15.54
CA ARG A 26 9.24 17.18 -14.83
C ARG A 26 10.07 16.36 -13.84
N LEU A 27 11.33 16.07 -14.18
CA LEU A 27 12.26 15.37 -13.28
C LEU A 27 12.75 16.28 -12.13
N ARG A 28 12.93 17.58 -12.37
CA ARG A 28 13.31 18.56 -11.33
C ARG A 28 12.17 18.90 -10.36
N ALA A 29 10.93 18.60 -10.71
CA ALA A 29 9.76 18.78 -9.84
C ALA A 29 9.57 17.66 -8.80
N LEU A 30 10.55 16.75 -8.63
CA LEU A 30 10.59 15.88 -7.46
C LEU A 30 10.77 16.77 -6.21
N PRO A 31 9.77 16.86 -5.32
CA PRO A 31 9.86 17.73 -4.16
C PRO A 31 11.03 17.27 -3.29
N ALA A 32 11.91 18.20 -2.95
CA ALA A 32 12.91 18.01 -1.91
C ALA A 32 12.18 17.46 -0.68
N GLN A 33 12.60 16.27 -0.21
CA GLN A 33 12.02 15.65 0.97
C GLN A 33 12.04 16.67 2.10
N ALA A 34 10.84 17.04 2.56
CA ALA A 34 10.71 17.92 3.71
C ALA A 34 11.44 17.27 4.90
N PRO A 35 12.20 18.04 5.70
CA PRO A 35 12.85 17.52 6.89
C PRO A 35 11.82 16.84 7.79
N LEU A 36 12.06 15.58 8.14
CA LEU A 36 11.18 14.84 9.04
C LEU A 36 11.03 15.61 10.36
N PRO A 37 9.80 15.79 10.87
CA PRO A 37 9.61 16.41 12.18
C PRO A 37 10.33 15.54 13.23
N ARG A 38 11.22 16.17 14.00
CA ARG A 38 11.83 15.54 15.19
C ARG A 38 10.70 15.17 16.14
N VAL A 39 10.44 13.87 16.26
CA VAL A 39 9.60 13.31 17.32
C VAL A 39 10.33 13.57 18.64
N SER A 40 9.90 14.59 19.36
CA SER A 40 10.26 14.80 20.75
C SER A 40 9.70 13.62 21.56
N THR A 41 10.60 12.78 22.07
CA THR A 41 10.27 11.72 23.02
C THR A 41 9.56 12.33 24.23
N PRO A 42 8.34 11.88 24.59
CA PRO A 42 7.69 12.34 25.80
C PRO A 42 8.45 11.85 27.05
N PRO A 43 8.45 12.63 28.15
CA PRO A 43 9.02 12.18 29.41
C PRO A 43 8.28 10.96 29.92
N VAL A 44 9.04 9.94 30.31
CA VAL A 44 8.56 8.71 30.95
C VAL A 44 7.91 9.08 32.28
N THR A 45 6.58 9.11 32.33
CA THR A 45 5.83 9.11 33.58
C THR A 45 5.83 7.70 34.15
N GLU A 46 6.32 7.58 35.38
CA GLU A 46 6.38 6.33 36.13
C GLU A 46 5.03 5.63 36.21
N ARG A 47 5.04 4.34 35.89
CA ARG A 47 3.89 3.43 35.94
C ARG A 47 3.39 3.27 37.38
N PRO A 48 2.10 3.52 37.65
CA PRO A 48 1.48 3.09 38.89
C PRO A 48 1.43 1.56 38.96
N LYS A 49 1.95 0.99 40.05
CA LYS A 49 1.96 -0.44 40.34
C LYS A 49 0.54 -0.90 40.69
N VAL A 50 -0.25 -1.24 39.68
CA VAL A 50 -1.60 -1.79 39.87
C VAL A 50 -1.48 -3.21 40.44
N ARG A 51 -1.87 -3.39 41.70
CA ARG A 51 -2.05 -4.70 42.34
C ARG A 51 -3.14 -5.47 41.58
N VAL A 52 -2.74 -6.54 40.89
CA VAL A 52 -3.66 -7.53 40.32
C VAL A 52 -4.26 -8.32 41.48
N ARG A 53 -5.54 -8.07 41.75
CA ARG A 53 -6.37 -8.87 42.66
C ARG A 53 -6.93 -10.04 41.84
N THR A 54 -6.40 -11.23 42.08
CA THR A 54 -6.90 -12.49 41.51
C THR A 54 -8.25 -12.84 42.13
N THR A 55 -9.34 -12.47 41.46
CA THR A 55 -10.65 -13.07 41.70
C THR A 55 -10.87 -14.22 40.74
N ARG A 56 -10.75 -15.42 41.31
CA ARG A 56 -11.07 -16.72 40.73
C ARG A 56 -12.57 -16.94 40.89
N ALA A 57 -13.37 -16.83 39.83
CA ALA A 57 -14.72 -17.40 39.74
C ALA A 57 -15.32 -17.18 38.34
N GLY A 58 -15.91 -18.23 37.78
CA GLY A 58 -16.93 -18.13 36.73
C GLY A 58 -16.48 -18.61 35.36
N GLY A 59 -16.95 -19.79 34.97
CA GLY A 59 -16.78 -20.35 33.63
C GLY A 59 -17.56 -19.56 32.57
N GLY A 60 -17.14 -19.73 31.31
CA GLY A 60 -17.80 -19.14 30.17
C GLY A 60 -16.95 -19.21 28.92
N ALA A 61 -17.21 -20.24 28.11
CA ALA A 61 -16.89 -20.29 26.69
C ALA A 61 -15.41 -20.04 26.31
N GLY A 62 -14.59 -21.08 26.50
CA GLY A 62 -13.52 -21.36 25.54
C GLY A 62 -14.15 -21.64 24.17
N LEU A 63 -14.51 -20.58 23.45
CA LEU A 63 -14.71 -20.68 22.01
C LEU A 63 -13.34 -21.06 21.45
N ALA A 64 -13.19 -22.33 21.09
CA ALA A 64 -12.20 -22.74 20.14
C ALA A 64 -12.30 -21.76 18.97
N VAL A 65 -11.33 -20.84 18.89
CA VAL A 65 -11.06 -20.09 17.68
C VAL A 65 -10.62 -21.14 16.69
N THR A 66 -11.60 -21.82 16.09
CA THR A 66 -11.43 -22.40 14.77
C THR A 66 -10.78 -21.28 13.97
N THR A 67 -9.65 -21.59 13.36
CA THR A 67 -8.86 -20.67 12.54
C THR A 67 -9.77 -20.08 11.47
N ALA A 68 -10.50 -19.03 11.83
CA ALA A 68 -11.52 -18.45 10.98
C ALA A 68 -10.75 -17.85 9.83
N SER A 69 -10.97 -18.38 8.63
CA SER A 69 -10.36 -17.88 7.41
C SER A 69 -10.53 -16.37 7.36
N LEU A 70 -9.43 -15.63 7.31
CA LEU A 70 -9.43 -14.18 7.26
C LEU A 70 -9.49 -13.77 5.79
N ALA A 71 -10.41 -12.88 5.43
CA ALA A 71 -10.61 -12.43 4.06
C ALA A 71 -10.33 -10.93 3.93
N CYS A 72 -9.74 -10.55 2.80
CA CYS A 72 -9.54 -9.14 2.49
C CYS A 72 -10.87 -8.51 2.06
N PRO A 73 -11.33 -7.42 2.71
CA PRO A 73 -12.61 -6.81 2.37
C PRO A 73 -12.61 -6.11 1.00
N SER A 74 -11.44 -5.85 0.42
CA SER A 74 -11.29 -5.24 -0.90
C SER A 74 -11.24 -6.27 -2.03
N CYS A 75 -10.35 -7.28 -1.92
CA CYS A 75 -10.11 -8.25 -2.99
C CYS A 75 -10.82 -9.60 -2.80
N ARG A 76 -11.47 -9.81 -1.64
CA ARG A 76 -12.18 -11.05 -1.25
C ARG A 76 -11.33 -12.32 -1.28
N ARG A 77 -10.01 -12.20 -1.36
CA ARG A 77 -9.11 -13.33 -1.21
C ARG A 77 -9.04 -13.71 0.27
N GLU A 78 -9.11 -15.01 0.53
CA GLU A 78 -8.92 -15.60 1.85
C GLU A 78 -7.43 -15.83 2.10
N TYR A 79 -7.04 -15.70 3.36
CA TYR A 79 -5.68 -15.85 3.83
C TYR A 79 -5.69 -16.62 5.15
N GLU A 80 -4.63 -17.39 5.35
CA GLU A 80 -4.39 -18.17 6.56
C GLU A 80 -3.17 -17.58 7.29
N GLY A 81 -3.30 -17.33 8.59
CA GLY A 81 -2.20 -16.82 9.42
C GLY A 81 -1.71 -15.39 9.13
N ALA A 82 -2.32 -14.68 8.18
CA ALA A 82 -2.04 -13.27 7.91
C ALA A 82 -3.03 -12.36 8.65
N LEU A 83 -2.58 -11.17 9.03
CA LEU A 83 -3.42 -10.10 9.59
C LEU A 83 -3.74 -9.02 8.56
N TYR A 84 -2.90 -8.90 7.52
CA TYR A 84 -2.98 -7.90 6.48
C TYR A 84 -2.98 -8.55 5.09
N CYS A 85 -3.69 -7.93 4.16
CA CYS A 85 -3.69 -8.33 2.76
C CYS A 85 -2.36 -7.97 2.10
N SER A 86 -1.70 -8.95 1.48
CA SER A 86 -0.41 -8.75 0.82
C SER A 86 -0.47 -7.83 -0.42
N ARG A 87 -1.67 -7.47 -0.91
CA ARG A 87 -1.86 -6.64 -2.11
C ARG A 87 -2.13 -5.16 -1.83
N ASP A 88 -2.82 -4.84 -0.73
CA ASP A 88 -3.30 -3.49 -0.43
C ASP A 88 -3.12 -3.07 1.04
N ALA A 89 -2.43 -3.89 1.86
CA ALA A 89 -2.16 -3.68 3.28
C ALA A 89 -3.41 -3.53 4.16
N ARG A 90 -4.60 -3.88 3.66
CA ARG A 90 -5.82 -3.75 4.47
C ARG A 90 -5.88 -4.87 5.51
N ARG A 91 -6.36 -4.53 6.71
CA ARG A 91 -6.61 -5.50 7.76
C ARG A 91 -7.63 -6.53 7.28
N LEU A 92 -7.30 -7.79 7.43
CA LEU A 92 -8.19 -8.87 7.08
C LEU A 92 -9.29 -8.99 8.13
N VAL A 93 -10.48 -9.32 7.67
CA VAL A 93 -11.66 -9.53 8.52
C VAL A 93 -12.10 -10.98 8.40
N PRO A 94 -12.76 -11.55 9.42
CA PRO A 94 -13.26 -12.92 9.32
C PRO A 94 -14.16 -13.11 8.08
N ALA A 95 -13.95 -14.19 7.34
CA ALA A 95 -14.66 -14.43 6.08
C ALA A 95 -16.19 -14.49 6.25
N TYR A 96 -16.69 -14.91 7.42
CA TYR A 96 -18.11 -14.92 7.73
C TYR A 96 -18.70 -13.50 7.80
N GLU A 97 -17.96 -12.50 8.32
CA GLU A 97 -18.41 -11.11 8.38
C GLU A 97 -18.55 -10.52 6.97
N LEU A 98 -17.65 -10.94 6.08
CA LEU A 98 -17.61 -10.47 4.70
C LEU A 98 -18.76 -10.99 3.83
N ARG A 99 -19.39 -12.11 4.21
CA ARG A 99 -20.59 -12.65 3.54
C ARG A 99 -21.83 -11.84 3.88
N ASN A 100 -21.88 -11.30 5.09
CA ASN A 100 -23.05 -10.58 5.61
C ASN A 100 -23.00 -9.07 5.34
N HIS A 101 -21.83 -8.52 5.00
CA HIS A 101 -21.67 -7.10 4.70
C HIS A 101 -21.51 -6.84 3.20
N PRO A 102 -22.21 -5.84 2.63
CA PRO A 102 -21.94 -5.38 1.27
C PRO A 102 -20.47 -4.96 1.17
N ARG A 103 -19.88 -5.08 -0.04
CA ARG A 103 -18.47 -4.73 -0.28
C ARG A 103 -18.16 -3.41 0.40
N SER A 104 -17.28 -3.44 1.41
CA SER A 104 -16.87 -2.23 2.09
C SER A 104 -16.44 -1.21 1.03
N GLN A 105 -17.03 -0.02 1.06
CA GLN A 105 -16.74 1.06 0.13
C GLN A 105 -15.37 1.65 0.48
N GLY A 106 -14.31 0.84 0.36
CA GLY A 106 -12.95 1.28 0.63
C GLY A 106 -12.49 2.29 -0.40
N VAL A 107 -11.51 3.08 0.00
CA VAL A 107 -10.78 3.99 -0.89
C VAL A 107 -9.33 3.51 -1.00
N VAL A 108 -8.67 3.82 -2.11
CA VAL A 108 -7.31 3.37 -2.41
C VAL A 108 -6.48 4.56 -2.84
N CYS A 109 -5.25 4.59 -2.36
CA CYS A 109 -4.25 5.54 -2.83
C CYS A 109 -3.65 5.08 -4.16
N LEU A 110 -3.66 5.91 -5.21
CA LEU A 110 -3.08 5.52 -6.50
C LEU A 110 -1.54 5.51 -6.50
N ALA A 111 -0.92 6.30 -5.61
CA ALA A 111 0.53 6.36 -5.45
C ALA A 111 1.06 5.14 -4.66
N CYS A 112 0.84 5.09 -3.34
CA CYS A 112 1.30 3.95 -2.52
C CYS A 112 0.48 2.65 -2.60
N ARG A 113 -0.69 2.65 -3.28
CA ARG A 113 -1.58 1.48 -3.46
C ARG A 113 -2.17 0.85 -2.20
N ARG A 114 -2.07 1.52 -1.05
CA ARG A 114 -2.74 1.13 0.20
C ARG A 114 -4.24 1.38 0.12
N ALA A 115 -5.03 0.48 0.71
CA ALA A 115 -6.47 0.63 0.86
C ALA A 115 -6.82 1.09 2.27
N PHE A 116 -7.83 1.95 2.38
CA PHE A 116 -8.29 2.56 3.63
C PHE A 116 -9.79 2.42 3.81
N GLU A 117 -10.26 2.65 5.03
CA GLU A 117 -11.69 2.75 5.36
C GLU A 117 -12.35 3.96 4.64
N PRO A 118 -13.65 3.86 4.31
CA PRO A 118 -14.41 5.00 3.81
C PRO A 118 -14.35 6.18 4.79
N GLY A 119 -14.38 7.39 4.25
CA GLY A 119 -14.34 8.63 5.02
C GLY A 119 -12.98 9.33 5.03
N ILE A 120 -11.90 8.59 4.75
CA ILE A 120 -10.58 9.21 4.51
C ILE A 120 -10.52 9.70 3.06
N ARG A 121 -10.20 10.98 2.84
CA ARG A 121 -10.10 11.57 1.50
C ARG A 121 -8.68 11.70 0.96
N ARG A 122 -7.68 11.74 1.86
CA ARG A 122 -6.26 11.86 1.51
C ARG A 122 -5.44 10.78 2.19
N CYS A 123 -4.45 10.26 1.48
CA CYS A 123 -3.56 9.23 1.98
C CYS A 123 -2.72 9.76 3.15
N PRO A 124 -2.67 9.07 4.30
CA PRO A 124 -1.82 9.46 5.42
C PRO A 124 -0.31 9.38 5.13
N HIS A 125 0.10 8.63 4.10
CA HIS A 125 1.52 8.41 3.80
C HIS A 125 2.09 9.42 2.81
N ASP A 126 1.32 9.80 1.78
CA ASP A 126 1.80 10.64 0.68
C ASP A 126 0.91 11.88 0.43
N GLY A 127 -0.19 12.04 1.17
CA GLY A 127 -1.11 13.18 1.04
C GLY A 127 -1.95 13.18 -0.25
N THR A 128 -1.80 12.18 -1.13
CA THR A 128 -2.53 12.12 -2.40
C THR A 128 -4.01 11.84 -2.19
N ALA A 129 -4.85 12.29 -3.13
CA ALA A 129 -6.29 12.04 -3.08
C ALA A 129 -6.58 10.55 -3.23
N LEU A 130 -7.38 10.02 -2.31
CA LEU A 130 -7.83 8.62 -2.33
C LEU A 130 -8.99 8.48 -3.30
N VAL A 131 -8.98 7.42 -4.10
CA VAL A 131 -10.06 7.11 -5.05
C VAL A 131 -10.89 5.94 -4.56
N PRO A 132 -12.20 5.88 -4.83
CA PRO A 132 -13.01 4.72 -4.49
C PRO A 132 -12.46 3.44 -5.13
N PHE A 133 -12.54 2.33 -4.39
CA PHE A 133 -11.99 1.04 -4.84
C PHE A 133 -12.55 0.61 -6.21
N ALA A 134 -13.82 0.87 -6.50
CA ALA A 134 -14.45 0.56 -7.78
C ALA A 134 -13.73 1.22 -8.96
N VAL A 135 -13.33 2.49 -8.81
CA VAL A 135 -12.62 3.24 -9.85
C VAL A 135 -11.21 2.66 -10.03
N HIS A 136 -10.50 2.40 -8.94
CA HIS A 136 -9.17 1.80 -9.01
C HIS A 136 -9.19 0.37 -9.58
N ALA A 137 -10.22 -0.43 -9.27
CA ALA A 137 -10.39 -1.76 -9.85
C ALA A 137 -10.63 -1.71 -11.37
N ALA A 138 -11.36 -0.71 -11.87
CA ALA A 138 -11.57 -0.48 -13.30
C ALA A 138 -10.28 -0.04 -14.01
N MET A 139 -9.40 0.71 -13.34
CA MET A 139 -8.11 1.15 -13.88
C MET A 139 -7.01 0.07 -13.84
N ARG A 140 -7.20 -1.02 -13.10
CA ARG A 140 -6.16 -2.04 -12.99
C ARG A 140 -6.04 -2.82 -14.31
N PRO A 141 -4.83 -2.89 -14.90
CA PRO A 141 -4.61 -3.80 -16.01
C PRO A 141 -4.93 -5.22 -15.53
N ARG A 142 -5.78 -5.95 -16.28
CA ARG A 142 -5.94 -7.40 -16.09
C ARG A 142 -4.56 -8.02 -16.30
N SER A 143 -3.97 -8.49 -15.20
CA SER A 143 -2.61 -9.03 -15.13
C SER A 143 -2.31 -9.95 -16.32
N ARG A 144 -1.36 -9.56 -17.18
CA ARG A 144 -0.60 -10.51 -18.00
C ARG A 144 0.43 -11.16 -17.08
N THR A 145 0.56 -12.48 -17.15
CA THR A 145 1.61 -13.25 -16.47
C THR A 145 2.96 -12.65 -16.85
N MET A 146 3.54 -11.85 -15.97
CA MET A 146 4.84 -11.24 -16.20
C MET A 146 5.86 -12.24 -15.67
N GLU A 147 6.49 -12.98 -16.58
CA GLU A 147 7.66 -13.82 -16.28
C GLU A 147 8.68 -12.98 -15.48
N PRO A 148 9.06 -13.40 -14.27
CA PRO A 148 9.94 -12.61 -13.44
C PRO A 148 11.36 -12.62 -14.00
N ALA A 149 11.76 -11.52 -14.63
CA ALA A 149 13.14 -11.26 -14.99
C ALA A 149 13.97 -11.01 -13.71
N GLY A 150 14.59 -12.06 -13.17
CA GLY A 150 15.74 -11.98 -12.26
C GLY A 150 15.52 -11.48 -10.83
N VAL A 151 14.29 -11.25 -10.36
CA VAL A 151 14.04 -10.84 -8.97
C VAL A 151 13.81 -12.08 -8.09
N ILE A 152 14.62 -12.24 -7.05
CA ILE A 152 14.69 -13.49 -6.27
C ILE A 152 13.65 -13.54 -5.14
N ALA A 153 13.36 -12.42 -4.47
CA ALA A 153 12.30 -12.31 -3.47
C ALA A 153 12.06 -10.84 -3.08
N ARG A 154 10.94 -10.59 -2.38
CA ARG A 154 10.74 -9.35 -1.62
C ARG A 154 10.91 -9.63 -0.13
N ILE A 155 11.48 -8.68 0.63
CA ILE A 155 11.72 -8.83 2.08
C ILE A 155 10.97 -7.75 2.86
N CYS A 156 10.39 -8.14 4.00
CA CYS A 156 9.80 -7.18 4.92
C CYS A 156 10.88 -6.44 5.72
N PRO A 157 10.90 -5.09 5.72
CA PRO A 157 11.90 -4.33 6.46
C PRO A 157 11.71 -4.37 7.99
N VAL A 158 10.54 -4.82 8.47
CA VAL A 158 10.21 -4.85 9.91
C VAL A 158 10.51 -6.23 10.50
N CYS A 159 10.03 -7.31 9.89
CA CYS A 159 10.20 -8.67 10.42
C CYS A 159 11.29 -9.50 9.71
N GLY A 160 11.84 -9.03 8.58
CA GLY A 160 12.87 -9.75 7.81
C GLY A 160 12.36 -10.96 7.02
N ALA A 161 11.06 -11.26 7.06
CA ALA A 161 10.49 -12.38 6.33
C ALA A 161 10.58 -12.18 4.81
N ARG A 162 10.83 -13.28 4.08
CA ARG A 162 10.82 -13.32 2.61
C ARG A 162 9.42 -13.60 2.11
N HIS A 163 9.05 -12.96 1.00
CA HIS A 163 7.72 -13.00 0.42
C HIS A 163 7.78 -13.15 -1.11
N ASP A 164 6.66 -13.62 -1.67
CA ASP A 164 6.43 -13.73 -3.11
C ASP A 164 6.60 -12.37 -3.81
N LEU A 165 7.10 -12.41 -5.05
CA LEU A 165 7.28 -11.27 -5.93
C LEU A 165 6.01 -10.48 -6.20
N HIS A 166 4.86 -11.15 -6.18
CA HIS A 166 3.55 -10.54 -6.34
C HIS A 166 3.01 -9.89 -5.06
N ALA A 167 3.58 -10.20 -3.90
CA ALA A 167 3.23 -9.55 -2.64
C ALA A 167 3.84 -8.14 -2.60
N ARG A 168 3.05 -7.14 -2.22
CA ARG A 168 3.52 -5.76 -2.03
C ARG A 168 3.69 -5.41 -0.57
N PHE A 169 2.94 -6.06 0.29
CA PHE A 169 2.91 -5.81 1.72
C PHE A 169 3.10 -7.11 2.49
N CYS A 170 3.73 -7.01 3.66
CA CYS A 170 3.84 -8.12 4.58
C CYS A 170 2.46 -8.45 5.18
N GLY A 171 2.13 -9.73 5.23
CA GLY A 171 0.87 -10.19 5.82
C GLY A 171 0.82 -10.06 7.35
N ALA A 172 1.96 -9.93 8.03
CA ALA A 172 2.03 -9.86 9.49
C ALA A 172 1.86 -8.43 10.02
N ASP A 173 2.54 -7.45 9.40
CA ASP A 173 2.62 -6.07 9.89
C ASP A 173 2.08 -5.01 8.91
N GLY A 174 1.75 -5.39 7.66
CA GLY A 174 1.26 -4.45 6.64
C GLY A 174 2.32 -3.46 6.13
N ALA A 175 3.60 -3.67 6.44
CA ALA A 175 4.71 -2.89 5.92
C ALA A 175 4.90 -3.16 4.42
N GLU A 176 5.38 -2.15 3.69
CA GLU A 176 5.71 -2.30 2.27
C GLU A 176 6.98 -3.13 2.11
N LEU A 177 6.93 -4.12 1.23
CA LEU A 177 8.03 -5.03 1.00
C LEU A 177 9.05 -4.42 0.04
N VAL A 178 10.32 -4.56 0.38
CA VAL A 178 11.44 -4.06 -0.42
C VAL A 178 11.95 -5.18 -1.32
N VAL A 179 12.26 -4.86 -2.57
CA VAL A 179 12.88 -5.78 -3.52
C VAL A 179 14.38 -5.79 -3.27
N ILE A 180 14.97 -6.98 -3.16
CA ILE A 180 16.43 -7.15 -3.07
C ILE A 180 16.87 -7.91 -4.31
N ASN A 181 17.88 -7.39 -4.98
CA ASN A 181 18.54 -7.98 -6.15
C ASN A 181 19.85 -8.65 -5.78
#